data_AF-A0A1A8D1I0-F1
#
_entry.id   AF-A0A1A8D1I0-F1
#
_cell.length_a   1.000
_cell.length_b   1.000
_cell.length_c   1.000
_cell.angle_alpha   90.00
_cell.angle_beta   90.00
_cell.angle_gamma   90.00
#
_symmetry.space_group_name_H-M   'P 1'
#
loop_
_entity.id
_entity.type
_entity.pdbx_description
1 polymer ?
#
loop_
_entity_poly.entity_id
_entity_poly.type
_entity_poly.pdbx_seq_one_letter_code
_entity_poly.pdbx_strand_id
1 'polypeptide(L)'
;KFKILNENTVDMSWIRPSSTIEGFRIQVVSDADEPARDFTLGADTTTTFITSLTPDLDYTVSISSFYGSEESIPIYGQLTIQSSNTSGRVRRPQSD
;
A
#
# COMPACT_ATOMS: atom_id res chain seq x y z
N LYS A 1 -0.97 -7.39 3.56
CA LYS A 1 -0.34 -6.74 4.73
C LYS A 1 0.34 -5.46 4.26
N PHE A 2 0.25 -4.39 5.06
CA PHE A 2 0.90 -3.12 4.79
C PHE A 2 1.95 -2.82 5.85
N LYS A 3 3.05 -2.21 5.45
CA LYS A 3 4.11 -1.73 6.33
C LYS A 3 4.51 -0.32 5.86
N ILE A 4 4.18 0.68 6.68
CA ILE A 4 4.58 2.07 6.42
C ILE A 4 6.10 2.16 6.56
N LEU A 5 6.80 2.56 5.51
CA LEU A 5 8.25 2.75 5.52
C LEU A 5 8.62 4.19 5.88
N ASN A 6 7.86 5.15 5.39
CA ASN A 6 8.00 6.58 5.67
C ASN A 6 6.68 7.31 5.34
N GLU A 7 6.69 8.64 5.42
CA GLU A 7 5.52 9.52 5.24
C GLU A 7 4.93 9.52 3.81
N ASN A 8 5.56 8.84 2.85
CA ASN A 8 5.07 8.79 1.47
C ASN A 8 5.26 7.42 0.81
N THR A 9 5.67 6.40 1.57
CA THR A 9 6.02 5.07 1.05
C THR A 9 5.49 3.97 1.97
N VAL A 10 4.76 3.03 1.36
CA VAL A 10 4.29 1.80 2.00
C VAL A 10 4.82 0.60 1.26
N ASP A 11 5.32 -0.37 2.02
CA ASP A 11 5.58 -1.74 1.57
C ASP A 11 4.30 -2.57 1.73
N MET A 12 3.76 -3.01 0.61
CA MET A 12 2.59 -3.88 0.54
C MET A 12 3.03 -5.29 0.18
N SER A 13 2.57 -6.26 0.97
CA SER A 13 2.84 -7.69 0.76
C SER A 13 1.57 -8.53 0.81
N TRP A 14 1.46 -9.55 -0.02
CA TRP A 14 0.33 -10.47 -0.08
C TRP A 14 0.80 -11.90 -0.27
N ILE A 15 -0.12 -12.84 -0.06
CA ILE A 15 0.12 -14.26 -0.30
C ILE A 15 -0.43 -14.58 -1.69
N ARG A 16 0.41 -15.21 -2.52
CA ARG A 16 -0.02 -15.67 -3.84
C ARG A 16 -1.13 -16.73 -3.70
N PRO A 17 -2.24 -16.63 -4.44
CA PRO A 17 -3.25 -17.70 -4.46
C PRO A 17 -2.67 -18.98 -5.08
N SER A 18 -3.23 -20.13 -4.73
CA SER A 18 -2.84 -21.43 -5.31
C SER A 18 -3.30 -21.60 -6.77
N SER A 19 -4.21 -20.75 -7.23
CA SER A 19 -4.73 -20.76 -8.60
C SER A 19 -3.70 -20.28 -9.62
N THR A 20 -3.84 -20.73 -10.86
CA THR A 20 -3.09 -20.19 -11.99
C THR A 20 -3.57 -18.77 -12.28
N ILE A 21 -2.65 -17.81 -12.27
CA ILE A 21 -2.88 -16.39 -12.54
C ILE A 21 -1.79 -15.89 -13.46
N GLU A 22 -2.08 -14.88 -14.27
CA GLU A 22 -1.10 -14.17 -15.09
C GLU A 22 -0.46 -13.01 -14.32
N GLY A 23 -1.21 -12.40 -13.41
CA GLY A 23 -0.72 -11.28 -12.62
C GLY A 23 -1.67 -10.80 -11.55
N PHE A 24 -1.28 -9.67 -10.96
CA PHE A 24 -2.07 -8.91 -10.00
C PHE A 24 -2.34 -7.51 -10.53
N ARG A 25 -3.56 -7.03 -10.28
CA ARG A 25 -3.92 -5.62 -10.40
C ARG A 25 -4.06 -5.05 -9.00
N ILE A 26 -3.39 -3.93 -8.76
CA ILE A 26 -3.49 -3.20 -7.51
C ILE A 26 -3.99 -1.81 -7.84
N GLN A 27 -5.04 -1.36 -7.17
CA GLN A 27 -5.56 -0.01 -7.32
C GLN A 27 -5.49 0.71 -5.98
N VAL A 28 -4.97 1.93 -5.99
CA VAL A 28 -4.82 2.78 -4.81
C VAL A 28 -5.66 4.03 -5.01
N VAL A 29 -6.63 4.23 -4.14
CA VAL A 29 -7.57 5.37 -4.17
C VAL A 29 -7.44 6.13 -2.87
N SER A 30 -7.24 7.45 -2.94
CA SER A 30 -7.32 8.33 -1.76
C SER A 30 -8.77 8.76 -1.51
N ASP A 31 -9.09 9.13 -0.28
CA ASP A 31 -10.36 9.81 0.04
C ASP A 31 -10.41 11.27 -0.46
N ALA A 32 -9.26 11.83 -0.85
CA ALA A 32 -9.18 13.10 -1.56
C ALA A 32 -9.50 12.95 -3.06
N ASP A 33 -9.74 14.08 -3.74
CA ASP A 33 -9.88 14.18 -5.21
C ASP A 33 -8.54 13.95 -5.96
N GLU A 34 -7.68 13.01 -5.49
CA GLU A 34 -6.52 12.56 -6.26
C GLU A 34 -6.91 11.44 -7.23
N PRO A 35 -6.28 11.38 -8.42
CA PRO A 35 -6.50 10.28 -9.34
C PRO A 35 -6.07 8.94 -8.73
N ALA A 36 -6.90 7.92 -8.97
CA ALA A 36 -6.57 6.55 -8.61
C ALA A 36 -5.29 6.10 -9.32
N ARG A 37 -4.50 5.26 -8.63
CA ARG A 37 -3.24 4.73 -9.15
C ARG A 37 -3.36 3.23 -9.34
N ASP A 38 -3.12 2.77 -10.56
CA ASP A 38 -3.19 1.37 -10.92
C ASP A 38 -1.80 0.78 -11.16
N PHE A 39 -1.57 -0.41 -10.63
CA PHE A 39 -0.36 -1.18 -10.81
C PHE A 39 -0.72 -2.55 -11.37
N THR A 40 0.03 -2.99 -12.37
CA THR A 40 -0.06 -4.36 -12.91
C THR A 40 1.25 -5.06 -12.64
N LEU A 41 1.19 -6.18 -11.94
CA LEU A 41 2.35 -6.94 -11.50
C LEU A 41 2.28 -8.38 -12.03
N GLY A 42 3.44 -9.01 -12.19
CA GLY A 42 3.52 -10.41 -12.61
C GLY A 42 2.99 -11.36 -11.56
N ALA A 43 2.58 -12.56 -11.98
CA ALA A 43 2.04 -13.59 -11.10
C ALA A 43 2.96 -13.97 -9.94
N ASP A 44 4.28 -13.91 -10.16
CA ASP A 44 5.34 -14.23 -9.21
C ASP A 44 5.57 -13.13 -8.17
N THR A 45 5.03 -11.93 -8.40
CA THR A 45 5.18 -10.79 -7.50
C THR A 45 4.24 -10.93 -6.31
N THR A 46 4.79 -10.82 -5.10
CA THR A 46 4.04 -10.90 -3.83
C THR A 46 4.24 -9.68 -2.94
N THR A 47 5.04 -8.71 -3.41
CA THR A 47 5.38 -7.49 -2.70
C THR A 47 5.50 -6.33 -3.67
N THR A 48 5.07 -5.13 -3.27
CA THR A 48 5.28 -3.90 -4.04
C THR A 48 5.41 -2.69 -3.12
N PHE A 49 6.05 -1.63 -3.63
CA PHE A 49 6.14 -0.36 -2.93
C PHE A 49 5.15 0.63 -3.54
N ILE A 50 4.27 1.16 -2.70
CA ILE A 50 3.37 2.26 -3.05
C ILE A 50 4.05 3.54 -2.58
N THR A 51 4.54 4.34 -3.52
CA THR A 51 5.27 5.59 -3.28
C THR A 51 4.43 6.82 -3.60
N SER A 52 4.97 8.01 -3.28
CA SER A 52 4.32 9.31 -3.52
C SER A 52 2.96 9.43 -2.86
N LEU A 53 2.79 8.82 -1.68
CA LEU A 53 1.59 8.97 -0.86
C LEU A 53 1.63 10.32 -0.14
N THR A 54 0.46 10.89 0.08
CA THR A 54 0.28 12.14 0.80
C THR A 54 -0.01 11.82 2.27
N PRO A 55 0.73 12.41 3.22
CA PRO A 55 0.42 12.26 4.64
C PRO A 55 -0.98 12.78 4.99
N ASP A 56 -1.54 12.24 6.06
CA ASP A 56 -2.84 12.54 6.64
C ASP A 56 -4.03 12.32 5.69
N LEU A 57 -3.83 11.51 4.64
CA LEU A 57 -4.88 10.98 3.78
C LEU A 57 -5.16 9.52 4.06
N ASP A 58 -6.44 9.18 3.99
CA ASP A 58 -6.91 7.79 3.98
C ASP A 58 -6.81 7.22 2.57
N TYR A 59 -6.12 6.10 2.46
CA TYR A 59 -5.94 5.35 1.23
C TYR A 59 -6.65 4.01 1.32
N THR A 60 -7.45 3.70 0.30
CA THR A 60 -8.02 2.38 0.06
C THR A 60 -7.22 1.71 -1.06
N VAL A 61 -6.57 0.60 -0.72
CA VAL A 61 -5.82 -0.24 -1.64
C VAL A 61 -6.62 -1.49 -1.92
N SER A 62 -6.89 -1.79 -3.19
CA SER A 62 -7.49 -3.05 -3.62
C SER A 62 -6.46 -3.87 -4.39
N ILE A 63 -6.52 -5.19 -4.24
CA ILE A 63 -5.72 -6.14 -5.02
C ILE A 63 -6.61 -7.25 -5.56
N SER A 64 -6.57 -7.48 -6.87
CA SER A 64 -7.17 -8.63 -7.53
C SER A 64 -6.10 -9.38 -8.32
N SER A 65 -6.25 -10.70 -8.40
CA SER A 65 -5.50 -11.51 -9.37
C SER A 65 -6.27 -11.64 -10.67
N PHE A 66 -5.58 -11.73 -11.80
CA PHE A 66 -6.23 -11.88 -13.10
C PHE A 66 -5.60 -13.01 -13.92
N TYR A 67 -6.40 -13.58 -14.82
CA TYR A 67 -5.99 -14.56 -15.82
C TYR A 67 -6.77 -14.29 -17.11
N GLY A 68 -6.10 -13.77 -18.13
CA GLY A 68 -6.77 -13.31 -19.35
C GLY A 68 -7.77 -12.19 -19.08
N SER A 69 -9.05 -12.44 -19.38
CA SER A 69 -10.16 -11.50 -19.12
C SER A 69 -10.87 -11.74 -17.79
N GLU A 70 -10.50 -12.78 -17.04
CA GLU A 70 -11.10 -13.08 -15.73
C GLU A 70 -10.30 -12.43 -14.62
N GLU A 71 -10.99 -11.80 -13.66
CA GLU A 71 -10.40 -11.23 -12.46
C GLU A 71 -11.03 -11.86 -11.21
N SER A 72 -10.22 -12.07 -10.18
CA SER A 72 -10.69 -12.54 -8.89
C SER A 72 -11.41 -11.43 -8.14
N ILE A 73 -12.18 -11.83 -7.12
CA ILE A 73 -12.74 -10.90 -6.15
C ILE A 73 -11.58 -10.09 -5.52
N PRO A 74 -11.61 -8.75 -5.59
CA PRO A 74 -10.56 -7.92 -5.02
C PRO A 74 -10.61 -7.97 -3.49
N ILE A 75 -9.43 -7.94 -2.88
CA ILE A 75 -9.27 -7.78 -1.44
C ILE A 75 -8.91 -6.32 -1.18
N TYR A 76 -9.58 -5.71 -0.22
CA TYR A 76 -9.38 -4.32 0.15
C TYR A 76 -8.55 -4.22 1.44
N GLY A 77 -7.74 -3.18 1.50
CA GLY A 77 -7.00 -2.77 2.67
C GLY A 77 -7.00 -1.26 2.79
N GLN A 78 -7.17 -0.76 4.00
CA GLN A 78 -7.13 0.66 4.28
C GLN A 78 -5.85 0.99 5.03
N LEU A 79 -5.27 2.14 4.71
CA LEU A 79 -4.12 2.68 5.42
C LEU A 79 -4.19 4.20 5.46
N THR A 80 -3.75 4.77 6.57
CA THR A 80 -3.60 6.20 6.76
C THR A 80 -2.13 6.47 7.00
N ILE A 81 -1.51 7.31 6.16
CA ILE A 81 -0.12 7.70 6.38
C ILE A 81 -0.12 8.86 7.36
N GLN A 82 0.23 8.63 8.61
CA GLN A 82 0.34 9.75 9.55
C GLN A 82 1.57 10.58 9.17
N SER A 83 1.40 11.89 8.98
CA SER A 83 2.56 12.78 8.95
C SER A 83 3.27 12.60 10.28
N SER A 84 4.51 12.17 10.24
CA SER A 84 5.28 12.06 11.45
C SER A 84 5.63 13.49 11.85
N ASN A 85 4.76 14.08 12.67
CA ASN A 85 5.23 15.11 13.57
C ASN A 85 6.19 14.40 14.53
N THR A 86 7.43 14.17 14.10
CA THR A 86 8.56 13.75 14.92
C THR A 86 8.94 14.82 15.95
N SER A 87 8.00 15.69 16.34
CA SER A 87 8.01 16.46 17.57
C SER A 87 7.68 15.54 18.76
N GLY A 88 8.53 14.54 19.02
CA GLY A 88 8.24 13.56 20.07
C GLY A 88 9.42 12.79 20.67
N ARG A 89 10.63 12.84 20.10
CA ARG A 89 11.81 12.25 20.75
C ARG A 89 13.09 13.05 20.55
N VAL A 90 13.02 14.34 20.87
CA VAL A 90 14.17 15.07 21.40
C VAL A 90 13.76 15.76 22.70
N ARG A 91 13.92 15.07 23.82
CA ARG A 91 14.40 15.74 25.04
C ARG A 91 15.77 15.16 25.37
N ARG A 92 16.72 16.09 25.44
CA ARG A 92 18.17 15.99 25.61
C ARG A 92 18.58 15.47 27.01
N PRO A 93 19.88 15.24 27.27
CA PRO A 93 20.43 14.44 28.39
C PRO A 93 20.58 15.20 29.73
N GLN A 94 21.06 14.46 30.77
CA GLN A 94 21.42 14.81 32.18
C GLN A 94 20.24 14.86 33.18
N SER A 95 20.27 14.38 34.44
CA SER A 95 21.30 13.98 35.44
C SER A 95 20.70 12.89 36.37
N ASP A 96 21.41 12.02 37.08
CA ASP A 96 22.41 12.23 38.15
C ASP A 96 23.48 11.11 38.13
#